data_AF-A0A6S7BX55-F1
#
_entry.id   AF-A0A6S7BX55-F1
#
_cell.length_a   1.000
_cell.length_b   1.000
_cell.length_c   1.000
_cell.angle_alpha   90.00
_cell.angle_beta   90.00
_cell.angle_gamma   90.00
#
_symmetry.space_group_name_H-M   'P 1'
#
loop_
_entity.id
_entity.type
_entity.pdbx_description
1 polymer ?
#
loop_
_entity_poly.entity_id
_entity_poly.type
_entity_poly.pdbx_seq_one_letter_code
_entity_poly.pdbx_strand_id
1 'polypeptide(L)'
;MTRLLQIGAYDHRIDELVLRGRQVFRHTRLESIAAKKVPTLRFADEIEVHLAFQVKLNEVLQLGSAVRDMRFFDVSGVTESDLAGAMTEVQTQENEQFSAWLACWSPWGSMLKRHDFEKYSAVQNALYREEELHLNGEVNDMLRAVGLENDMDARVGAGKVAMEAIERRLKIPLTMDFLANQGKIHLLDPVWNTSMDA
;
A
#
# COMPACT_ATOMS: atom_id res chain seq x y z
N MET A 1 -14.42 -7.63 5.84
CA MET A 1 -14.17 -6.27 6.38
C MET A 1 -14.28 -5.17 5.31
N THR A 2 -13.79 -5.40 4.08
CA THR A 2 -13.76 -4.44 2.95
C THR A 2 -15.13 -3.86 2.55
N ARG A 3 -16.21 -4.67 2.62
CA ARG A 3 -17.57 -4.22 2.27
C ARG A 3 -18.12 -3.12 3.19
N LEU A 4 -17.79 -3.16 4.48
CA LEU A 4 -18.28 -2.16 5.46
C LEU A 4 -17.61 -0.78 5.27
N LEU A 5 -16.35 -0.77 4.82
CA LEU A 5 -15.62 0.46 4.50
C LEU A 5 -16.19 1.13 3.24
N GLN A 6 -16.67 0.33 2.29
CA GLN A 6 -17.24 0.82 1.03
C GLN A 6 -18.67 1.38 1.17
N ILE A 7 -19.45 0.97 2.17
CA ILE A 7 -20.85 1.40 2.35
C ILE A 7 -21.04 2.64 3.25
N GLY A 8 -19.96 3.34 3.64
CA GLY A 8 -20.06 4.61 4.35
C GLY A 8 -20.03 4.56 5.88
N ALA A 9 -19.78 3.40 6.48
CA ALA A 9 -19.75 3.25 7.95
C ALA A 9 -18.68 4.12 8.65
N TYR A 10 -17.72 4.67 7.88
CA TYR A 10 -16.61 5.47 8.39
C TYR A 10 -16.59 6.90 7.85
N ASP A 11 -17.66 7.36 7.20
CA ASP A 11 -17.67 8.68 6.56
C ASP A 11 -17.47 9.82 7.58
N HIS A 12 -17.84 9.61 8.85
CA HIS A 12 -17.58 10.55 9.95
C HIS A 12 -16.41 10.14 10.87
N ARG A 13 -15.65 9.09 10.51
CA ARG A 13 -14.57 8.50 11.31
C ARG A 13 -13.30 8.38 10.49
N ILE A 14 -12.84 9.52 9.97
CA ILE A 14 -11.66 9.64 9.09
C ILE A 14 -10.43 9.04 9.77
N ASP A 15 -10.21 9.35 11.05
CA ASP A 15 -9.05 8.86 11.82
C ASP A 15 -9.04 7.32 11.91
N GLU A 16 -10.20 6.72 12.17
CA GLU A 16 -10.33 5.26 12.20
C GLU A 16 -10.10 4.64 10.81
N LEU A 17 -10.60 5.27 9.74
CA LEU A 17 -10.39 4.79 8.38
C LEU A 17 -8.91 4.83 7.99
N VAL A 18 -8.19 5.90 8.33
CA VAL A 18 -6.75 6.01 8.07
C VAL A 18 -5.99 4.97 8.88
N LEU A 19 -6.32 4.77 10.16
CA LEU A 19 -5.72 3.72 10.99
C LEU A 19 -5.92 2.33 10.38
N ARG A 20 -7.13 2.02 9.88
CA ARG A 20 -7.39 0.77 9.15
C ARG A 20 -6.59 0.68 7.86
N GLY A 21 -6.44 1.79 7.14
CA GLY A 21 -5.57 1.89 5.98
C GLY A 21 -4.13 1.51 6.31
N ARG A 22 -3.57 2.04 7.42
CA ARG A 22 -2.21 1.70 7.89
C ARG A 22 -2.07 0.22 8.21
N GLN A 23 -3.05 -0.36 8.91
CA GLN A 23 -3.05 -1.80 9.20
C GLN A 23 -3.05 -2.64 7.92
N VAL A 24 -3.91 -2.31 6.96
CA VAL A 24 -3.97 -3.01 5.67
C VAL A 24 -2.67 -2.84 4.88
N PHE A 25 -2.09 -1.64 4.86
CA PHE A 25 -0.79 -1.38 4.24
C PHE A 25 0.27 -2.33 4.80
N ARG A 26 0.41 -2.39 6.13
CA ARG A 26 1.39 -3.24 6.82
C ARG A 26 1.17 -4.71 6.49
N HIS A 27 -0.08 -5.18 6.50
CA HIS A 27 -0.41 -6.55 6.10
C HIS A 27 0.03 -6.86 4.67
N THR A 28 -0.27 -6.00 3.70
CA THR A 28 0.14 -6.19 2.30
C THR A 28 1.67 -6.19 2.13
N ARG A 29 2.40 -5.43 2.95
CA ARG A 29 3.87 -5.48 2.97
C ARG A 29 4.39 -6.79 3.53
N LEU A 30 3.82 -7.28 4.62
CA LEU A 30 4.17 -8.59 5.17
C LEU A 30 3.85 -9.73 4.21
N GLU A 31 2.74 -9.66 3.47
CA GLU A 31 2.40 -10.62 2.39
C GLU A 31 3.49 -10.62 1.30
N SER A 32 3.92 -9.43 0.87
CA SER A 32 4.99 -9.30 -0.13
C SER A 32 6.33 -9.85 0.37
N ILE A 33 6.66 -9.63 1.65
CA ILE A 33 7.88 -10.15 2.29
C ILE A 33 7.82 -11.68 2.40
N ALA A 34 6.69 -12.22 2.85
CA ALA A 34 6.48 -13.66 2.95
C ALA A 34 6.58 -14.33 1.56
N ALA A 35 5.94 -13.78 0.53
CA ALA A 35 6.02 -14.29 -0.83
C ALA A 35 7.47 -14.33 -1.38
N LYS A 36 8.32 -13.36 -0.99
CA LYS A 36 9.76 -13.38 -1.32
C LYS A 36 10.54 -14.40 -0.50
N LYS A 37 10.12 -14.66 0.75
CA LYS A 37 10.79 -15.59 1.68
C LYS A 37 10.51 -17.06 1.34
N VAL A 38 9.28 -17.41 1.00
CA VAL A 38 8.84 -18.78 0.68
C VAL A 38 9.79 -19.53 -0.27
N PRO A 39 10.19 -18.99 -1.45
CA PRO A 39 11.08 -19.71 -2.37
C PRO A 39 12.50 -19.93 -1.84
N THR A 40 12.89 -19.25 -0.75
CA THR A 40 14.20 -19.45 -0.09
C THR A 40 14.20 -20.65 0.87
N LEU A 41 13.02 -21.17 1.20
CA LEU A 41 12.84 -22.24 2.18
C LEU A 41 12.65 -23.58 1.48
N ARG A 42 13.31 -24.64 1.97
CA ARG A 42 13.25 -25.97 1.35
C ARG A 42 11.95 -26.73 1.61
N PHE A 43 11.32 -26.53 2.77
CA PHE A 43 10.21 -27.36 3.26
C PHE A 43 9.12 -26.59 4.00
N ALA A 44 9.05 -25.26 3.84
CA ALA A 44 8.08 -24.45 4.57
C ALA A 44 6.76 -24.33 3.83
N ASP A 45 5.66 -24.37 4.57
CA ASP A 45 4.33 -24.06 4.08
C ASP A 45 4.16 -22.53 3.97
N GLU A 46 3.65 -22.06 2.83
CA GLU A 46 3.47 -20.63 2.56
C GLU A 46 2.56 -19.95 3.59
N ILE A 47 1.49 -20.61 4.03
CA ILE A 47 0.57 -20.07 5.02
C ILE A 47 1.27 -19.92 6.37
N GLU A 48 2.08 -20.91 6.77
CA GLU A 48 2.84 -20.84 8.01
C GLU A 48 3.88 -19.69 7.98
N VAL A 49 4.54 -19.44 6.86
CA VAL A 49 5.45 -18.29 6.70
C VAL A 49 4.70 -16.96 6.87
N HIS A 50 3.54 -16.81 6.21
CA HIS A 50 2.71 -15.61 6.34
C HIS A 50 2.22 -15.40 7.77
N LEU A 51 1.71 -16.45 8.41
CA LEU A 51 1.23 -16.39 9.79
C LEU A 51 2.36 -16.09 10.77
N ALA A 52 3.56 -16.62 10.55
CA ALA A 52 4.72 -16.33 11.40
C ALA A 52 5.02 -14.82 11.44
N PHE A 53 5.09 -14.16 10.28
CA PHE A 53 5.26 -12.70 10.23
C PHE A 53 4.09 -11.96 10.88
N GLN A 54 2.85 -12.31 10.56
CA GLN A 54 1.67 -11.60 11.08
C GLN A 54 1.52 -11.73 12.60
N VAL A 55 1.74 -12.91 13.16
CA VAL A 55 1.58 -13.15 14.60
C VAL A 55 2.74 -12.53 15.37
N LYS A 56 3.99 -12.78 14.96
CA LYS A 56 5.16 -12.28 15.68
C LYS A 56 5.32 -10.77 15.61
N LEU A 57 4.88 -10.14 14.51
CA LEU A 57 4.97 -8.69 14.34
C LEU A 57 3.67 -7.95 14.69
N ASN A 58 2.63 -8.64 15.18
CA ASN A 58 1.31 -8.04 15.44
C ASN A 58 1.38 -6.84 16.39
N GLU A 59 2.08 -6.99 17.52
CA GLU A 59 2.17 -5.96 18.55
C GLU A 59 3.08 -4.81 18.10
N VAL A 60 4.30 -5.13 17.64
CA VAL A 60 5.30 -4.13 17.25
C VAL A 60 4.88 -3.31 16.02
N LEU A 61 4.16 -3.90 15.07
CA LEU A 61 3.60 -3.20 13.90
C LEU A 61 2.13 -2.79 14.10
N GLN A 62 1.56 -3.02 15.28
CA GLN A 62 0.17 -2.67 15.61
C GLN A 62 -0.85 -3.12 14.53
N LEU A 63 -0.71 -4.35 14.04
CA LEU A 63 -1.49 -4.87 12.90
C LEU A 63 -2.99 -4.95 13.20
N GLY A 64 -3.36 -5.02 14.49
CA GLY A 64 -4.76 -5.09 14.92
C GLY A 64 -5.39 -6.47 14.65
N SER A 65 -4.56 -7.50 14.46
CA SER A 65 -5.01 -8.88 14.35
C SER A 65 -5.41 -9.42 15.73
N ALA A 66 -6.51 -10.18 15.76
CA ALA A 66 -6.95 -10.88 16.96
C ALA A 66 -6.11 -12.14 17.25
N VAL A 67 -5.35 -12.64 16.27
CA VAL A 67 -4.51 -13.82 16.42
C VAL A 67 -3.23 -13.43 17.17
N ARG A 68 -3.06 -14.00 18.37
CA ARG A 68 -1.94 -13.68 19.27
C ARG A 68 -0.90 -14.78 19.38
N ASP A 69 -1.23 -15.99 18.93
CA ASP A 69 -0.34 -17.13 19.07
C ASP A 69 -0.46 -18.06 17.86
N MET A 70 0.64 -18.75 17.56
CA MET A 70 0.79 -19.64 16.44
C MET A 70 1.52 -20.91 16.91
N ARG A 71 0.78 -22.02 16.91
CA ARG A 71 1.26 -23.31 17.47
C ARG A 71 2.46 -23.90 16.73
N PHE A 72 2.63 -23.56 15.45
CA PHE A 72 3.60 -24.16 14.54
C PHE A 72 4.64 -23.17 14.02
N PHE A 73 5.02 -22.18 14.83
CA PHE A 73 6.04 -21.20 14.44
C PHE A 73 7.37 -21.87 14.03
N ASP A 74 7.82 -22.88 14.78
CA ASP A 74 9.13 -23.52 14.56
C ASP A 74 9.25 -24.23 13.20
N VAL A 75 8.12 -24.55 12.55
CA VAL A 75 8.12 -25.17 11.20
C VAL A 75 7.99 -24.15 10.06
N SER A 76 7.79 -22.86 10.38
CA SER A 76 7.70 -21.79 9.37
C SER A 76 9.04 -21.51 8.68
N GLY A 77 10.18 -21.81 9.32
CA GLY A 77 11.51 -21.47 8.80
C GLY A 77 11.83 -19.97 8.83
N VAL A 78 10.98 -19.15 9.46
CA VAL A 78 11.22 -17.72 9.70
C VAL A 78 12.11 -17.55 10.91
N THR A 79 13.20 -16.79 10.75
CA THR A 79 14.17 -16.53 11.82
C THR A 79 13.94 -15.17 12.47
N GLU A 80 14.54 -14.94 13.65
CA GLU A 80 14.52 -13.61 14.30
C GLU A 80 15.13 -12.51 13.42
N SER A 81 16.16 -12.84 12.63
CA SER A 81 16.75 -11.90 11.68
C SER A 81 15.77 -11.54 10.56
N ASP A 82 14.95 -12.50 10.10
CA ASP A 82 13.91 -12.22 9.10
C ASP A 82 12.83 -11.30 9.68
N LEU A 83 12.44 -11.53 10.95
CA LEU A 83 11.46 -10.68 11.65
C LEU A 83 11.96 -9.25 11.82
N ALA A 84 13.22 -9.07 12.25
CA ALA A 84 13.83 -7.74 12.41
C ALA A 84 13.97 -7.00 11.06
N GLY A 85 14.36 -7.72 10.00
CA GLY A 85 14.43 -7.18 8.65
C GLY A 85 13.04 -6.75 8.14
N ALA A 86 12.04 -7.63 8.29
CA ALA A 86 10.67 -7.34 7.89
C ALA A 86 10.06 -6.15 8.64
N MET A 87 10.30 -6.06 9.96
CA MET A 87 9.86 -4.92 10.76
C MET A 87 10.43 -3.61 10.23
N THR A 88 11.75 -3.54 10.05
CA THR A 88 12.44 -2.35 9.53
C THR A 88 11.94 -1.97 8.14
N GLU A 89 11.76 -2.96 7.25
CA GLU A 89 11.26 -2.74 5.90
C GLU A 89 9.85 -2.16 5.91
N VAL A 90 8.92 -2.72 6.70
CA VAL A 90 7.54 -2.23 6.80
C VAL A 90 7.49 -0.81 7.35
N GLN A 91 8.23 -0.53 8.42
CA GLN A 91 8.25 0.79 9.05
C GLN A 91 8.78 1.87 8.11
N THR A 92 9.89 1.58 7.42
CA THR A 92 10.50 2.48 6.43
C THR A 92 9.53 2.74 5.28
N GLN A 93 8.97 1.68 4.69
CA GLN A 93 8.03 1.83 3.57
C GLN A 93 6.75 2.55 3.99
N GLU A 94 6.26 2.39 5.22
CA GLU A 94 5.07 3.13 5.66
C GLU A 94 5.35 4.63 5.76
N ASN A 95 6.49 5.02 6.34
CA ASN A 95 6.86 6.43 6.43
C ASN A 95 7.01 7.09 5.04
N GLU A 96 7.51 6.34 4.06
CA GLU A 96 7.78 6.87 2.72
C GLU A 96 6.57 6.80 1.77
N GLN A 97 5.76 5.74 1.85
CA GLN A 97 4.84 5.38 0.77
C GLN A 97 3.36 5.38 1.21
N PHE A 98 3.06 5.50 2.51
CA PHE A 98 1.68 5.37 2.98
C PHE A 98 0.73 6.41 2.38
N SER A 99 1.17 7.66 2.24
CA SER A 99 0.35 8.74 1.67
C SER A 99 -0.10 8.44 0.24
N ALA A 100 0.84 8.04 -0.62
CA ALA A 100 0.57 7.65 -2.00
C ALA A 100 -0.30 6.38 -2.08
N TRP A 101 -0.02 5.40 -1.22
CA TRP A 101 -0.81 4.18 -1.16
C TRP A 101 -2.26 4.44 -0.73
N LEU A 102 -2.46 5.27 0.30
CA LEU A 102 -3.80 5.63 0.80
C LEU A 102 -4.63 6.31 -0.29
N ALA A 103 -4.02 7.23 -1.04
CA ALA A 103 -4.67 7.94 -2.14
C ALA A 103 -5.21 6.99 -3.22
N CYS A 104 -4.54 5.84 -3.44
CA CYS A 104 -4.97 4.80 -4.38
C CYS A 104 -5.83 3.70 -3.73
N TRP A 105 -6.03 3.71 -2.41
CA TRP A 105 -6.78 2.67 -1.72
C TRP A 105 -8.29 2.81 -1.96
N SER A 106 -8.91 1.77 -2.54
CA SER A 106 -10.32 1.81 -2.99
C SER A 106 -11.33 2.26 -1.91
N PRO A 107 -11.25 1.80 -0.64
CA PRO A 107 -12.13 2.29 0.42
C PRO A 107 -12.00 3.79 0.69
N TRP A 108 -10.78 4.34 0.62
CA TRP A 108 -10.53 5.77 0.74
C TRP A 108 -11.17 6.55 -0.40
N GLY A 109 -10.95 6.13 -1.65
CA GLY A 109 -11.61 6.74 -2.82
C GLY A 109 -13.14 6.69 -2.75
N SER A 110 -13.71 5.60 -2.22
CA SER A 110 -15.16 5.47 -2.01
C SER A 110 -15.68 6.48 -0.99
N MET A 111 -14.92 6.74 0.09
CA MET A 111 -15.24 7.75 1.08
C MET A 111 -15.16 9.17 0.49
N LEU A 112 -14.09 9.48 -0.24
CA LEU A 112 -13.93 10.77 -0.92
C LEU A 112 -15.09 11.05 -1.88
N LYS A 113 -15.50 10.05 -2.67
CA LYS A 113 -16.63 10.14 -3.59
C LYS A 113 -17.95 10.53 -2.89
N ARG A 114 -18.17 10.07 -1.66
CA ARG A 114 -19.39 10.38 -0.89
C ARG A 114 -19.36 11.78 -0.27
N HIS A 115 -18.18 12.24 0.14
CA HIS A 115 -18.00 13.58 0.72
C HIS A 115 -18.02 14.69 -0.33
N ASP A 116 -17.32 14.49 -1.44
CA ASP A 116 -17.19 15.48 -2.50
C ASP A 116 -17.18 14.77 -3.86
N PHE A 117 -18.39 14.44 -4.32
CA PHE A 117 -18.59 13.77 -5.60
C PHE A 117 -18.04 14.57 -6.78
N GLU A 118 -18.18 15.90 -6.74
CA GLU A 118 -17.76 16.78 -7.83
C GLU A 118 -16.23 16.75 -8.00
N LYS A 119 -15.46 16.99 -6.93
CA LYS A 119 -13.99 16.91 -7.00
C LYS A 119 -13.51 15.50 -7.33
N TYR A 120 -14.12 14.48 -6.75
CA TYR A 120 -13.79 13.10 -7.08
C TYR A 120 -14.01 12.81 -8.57
N SER A 121 -15.18 13.20 -9.12
CA SER A 121 -15.49 13.00 -10.53
C SER A 121 -14.57 13.81 -11.46
N ALA A 122 -14.18 15.02 -11.06
CA ALA A 122 -13.21 15.82 -11.81
C ALA A 122 -11.86 15.10 -11.93
N VAL A 123 -11.37 14.50 -10.83
CA VAL A 123 -10.15 13.69 -10.83
C VAL A 123 -10.30 12.42 -11.67
N GLN A 124 -11.43 11.72 -11.62
CA GLN A 124 -11.68 10.57 -12.50
C GLN A 124 -11.68 10.96 -13.98
N ASN A 125 -12.31 12.08 -14.33
CA ASN A 125 -12.31 12.60 -15.70
C ASN A 125 -10.91 13.08 -16.14
N ALA A 126 -10.07 13.52 -15.21
CA ALA A 126 -8.68 13.84 -15.50
C ALA A 126 -7.86 12.56 -15.74
N LEU A 127 -8.07 11.51 -14.95
CA LEU A 127 -7.40 10.21 -15.15
C LEU A 127 -7.68 9.65 -16.55
N TYR A 128 -8.93 9.62 -16.99
CA TYR A 128 -9.28 9.17 -18.34
C TYR A 128 -8.59 9.99 -19.43
N ARG A 129 -8.48 11.31 -19.25
CA ARG A 129 -7.81 12.20 -20.21
C ARG A 129 -6.30 11.96 -20.24
N GLU A 130 -5.66 11.84 -19.08
CA GLU A 130 -4.22 11.55 -19.00
C GLU A 130 -3.88 10.18 -19.59
N GLU A 131 -4.73 9.18 -19.33
CA GLU A 131 -4.58 7.85 -19.92
C GLU A 131 -4.64 7.90 -21.46
N GLU A 132 -5.66 8.57 -22.00
CA GLU A 132 -5.85 8.69 -23.46
C GLU A 132 -4.72 9.48 -24.13
N LEU A 133 -4.28 10.58 -23.52
CA LEU A 133 -3.35 11.52 -24.14
C LEU A 133 -1.88 11.19 -23.90
N HIS A 134 -1.52 10.66 -22.73
CA HIS A 134 -0.13 10.62 -22.26
C HIS A 134 0.40 9.22 -21.95
N LEU A 135 -0.46 8.23 -21.65
CA LEU A 135 0.01 6.90 -21.21
C LEU A 135 0.97 6.25 -22.23
N ASN A 136 0.60 6.22 -23.51
CA ASN A 136 1.44 5.62 -24.54
C ASN A 136 2.79 6.34 -24.69
N GLY A 137 2.82 7.67 -24.52
CA GLY A 137 4.04 8.45 -24.53
C GLY A 137 4.95 8.08 -23.36
N GLU A 138 4.42 8.09 -22.13
CA GLU A 138 5.17 7.71 -20.93
C GLU A 138 5.72 6.27 -21.02
N VAL A 139 4.92 5.32 -21.52
CA VAL A 139 5.35 3.93 -21.75
C VAL A 139 6.51 3.85 -22.74
N ASN A 140 6.41 4.54 -23.87
CA ASN A 140 7.46 4.53 -24.89
C ASN A 140 8.77 5.14 -24.36
N ASP A 141 8.69 6.21 -23.58
CA ASP A 141 9.86 6.85 -22.99
C ASP A 141 10.53 5.94 -21.95
N MET A 142 9.76 5.24 -21.12
CA MET A 142 10.28 4.24 -20.18
C MET A 142 11.00 3.09 -20.91
N LEU A 143 10.40 2.54 -21.96
CA LEU A 143 11.01 1.44 -22.72
C LEU A 143 12.27 1.90 -23.46
N ARG A 144 12.26 3.10 -24.03
CA ARG A 144 13.43 3.70 -24.69
C ARG A 144 14.59 3.89 -23.73
N ALA A 145 14.32 4.28 -22.49
CA ALA A 145 15.37 4.46 -21.48
C ALA A 145 16.13 3.17 -21.13
N VAL A 146 15.52 2.00 -21.36
CA VAL A 146 16.12 0.69 -21.08
C VAL A 146 16.38 -0.16 -22.34
N GLY A 147 16.11 0.38 -23.53
CA GLY A 147 16.33 -0.31 -24.82
C GLY A 147 15.41 -1.50 -25.07
N LEU A 148 14.18 -1.47 -24.55
CA LEU A 148 13.20 -2.57 -24.62
C LEU A 148 11.94 -2.21 -25.44
N GLU A 149 12.04 -1.30 -26.41
CA GLU A 149 10.89 -0.77 -27.16
C GLU A 149 10.10 -1.83 -27.94
N ASN A 150 10.75 -2.94 -28.29
CA ASN A 150 10.16 -4.05 -29.05
C ASN A 150 9.77 -5.25 -28.17
N ASP A 151 9.95 -5.16 -26.85
CA ASP A 151 9.61 -6.23 -25.91
C ASP A 151 8.16 -6.02 -25.41
N MET A 152 7.29 -6.96 -25.78
CA MET A 152 5.86 -6.90 -25.44
C MET A 152 5.60 -7.11 -23.95
N ASP A 153 6.39 -7.95 -23.28
CA ASP A 153 6.25 -8.20 -21.85
C ASP A 153 6.72 -6.98 -21.05
N ALA A 154 7.85 -6.39 -21.46
CA ALA A 154 8.33 -5.13 -20.90
C ALA A 154 7.31 -4.01 -21.08
N ARG A 155 6.63 -3.95 -22.24
CA ARG A 155 5.59 -2.95 -22.50
C ARG A 155 4.39 -3.07 -21.57
N VAL A 156 3.95 -4.29 -21.24
CA VAL A 156 2.88 -4.51 -20.26
C VAL A 156 3.32 -4.04 -18.87
N GLY A 157 4.56 -4.35 -18.48
CA GLY A 157 5.14 -3.87 -17.22
C GLY A 157 5.21 -2.35 -17.14
N ALA A 158 5.77 -1.70 -18.17
CA ALA A 158 5.86 -0.25 -18.29
C ALA A 158 4.48 0.41 -18.28
N GLY A 159 3.48 -0.18 -18.93
CA GLY A 159 2.09 0.29 -18.91
C GLY A 159 1.52 0.37 -17.50
N LYS A 160 1.74 -0.66 -16.67
CA LYS A 160 1.30 -0.65 -15.26
C LYS A 160 1.98 0.45 -14.46
N VAL A 161 3.31 0.59 -14.61
CA VAL A 161 4.10 1.61 -13.90
C VAL A 161 3.67 3.02 -14.29
N ALA A 162 3.48 3.28 -15.59
CA ALA A 162 3.01 4.58 -16.09
C ALA A 162 1.59 4.89 -15.59
N MET A 163 0.68 3.92 -15.63
CA MET A 163 -0.67 4.11 -15.11
C MET A 163 -0.66 4.41 -13.60
N GLU A 164 0.12 3.67 -12.81
CA GLU A 164 0.27 3.96 -11.38
C GLU A 164 0.84 5.36 -11.11
N ALA A 165 1.78 5.82 -11.95
CA ALA A 165 2.34 7.17 -11.84
C ALA A 165 1.30 8.25 -12.11
N ILE A 166 0.50 8.09 -13.17
CA ILE A 166 -0.63 8.97 -13.51
C ILE A 166 -1.66 8.99 -12.37
N GLU A 167 -2.03 7.82 -11.85
CA GLU A 167 -2.97 7.72 -10.73
C GLU A 167 -2.49 8.50 -9.50
N ARG A 168 -1.23 8.29 -9.10
CA ARG A 168 -0.64 8.97 -7.93
C ARG A 168 -0.61 10.48 -8.13
N ARG A 169 -0.20 10.94 -9.32
CA ARG A 169 -0.12 12.37 -9.68
C ARG A 169 -1.44 13.10 -9.46
N LEU A 170 -2.57 12.44 -9.73
CA LEU A 170 -3.90 13.04 -9.64
C LEU A 170 -4.62 12.75 -8.31
N LYS A 171 -4.48 11.56 -7.73
CA LYS A 171 -5.19 11.16 -6.50
C LYS A 171 -4.53 11.67 -5.22
N ILE A 172 -3.20 11.87 -5.21
CA ILE A 172 -2.49 12.38 -4.03
C ILE A 172 -2.95 13.80 -3.66
N PRO A 173 -2.97 14.78 -4.60
CA PRO A 173 -3.43 16.13 -4.27
C PRO A 173 -4.86 16.15 -3.71
N LEU A 174 -5.78 15.38 -4.30
CA LEU A 174 -7.16 15.25 -3.81
C LEU A 174 -7.21 14.78 -2.35
N THR A 175 -6.39 13.79 -2.00
CA THR A 175 -6.31 13.23 -0.64
C THR A 175 -5.74 14.25 0.35
N MET A 176 -4.65 14.93 -0.03
CA MET A 176 -4.01 15.95 0.81
C MET A 176 -4.94 17.14 1.04
N ASP A 177 -5.55 17.67 -0.01
CA ASP A 177 -6.48 18.80 0.07
C ASP A 177 -7.70 18.46 0.93
N PHE A 178 -8.27 17.27 0.77
CA PHE A 178 -9.37 16.82 1.60
C PHE A 178 -8.96 16.79 3.09
N LEU A 179 -7.85 16.12 3.43
CA LEU A 179 -7.39 16.03 4.80
C LEU A 179 -7.00 17.40 5.40
N ALA A 180 -6.39 18.28 4.61
CA ALA A 180 -6.06 19.64 5.04
C ALA A 180 -7.33 20.45 5.36
N ASN A 181 -8.35 20.39 4.50
CA ASN A 181 -9.63 21.06 4.74
C ASN A 181 -10.38 20.52 5.97
N GLN A 182 -10.13 19.26 6.35
CA GLN A 182 -10.65 18.66 7.57
C GLN A 182 -9.76 18.91 8.81
N GLY A 183 -8.63 19.61 8.68
CA GLY A 183 -7.66 19.80 9.76
C GLY A 183 -6.92 18.53 10.19
N LYS A 184 -6.88 17.52 9.30
CA LYS A 184 -6.42 16.15 9.57
C LYS A 184 -5.21 15.71 8.73
N ILE A 185 -4.48 16.66 8.14
CA ILE A 185 -3.30 16.35 7.32
C ILE A 185 -2.22 15.57 8.09
N HIS A 186 -2.10 15.82 9.40
CA HIS A 186 -1.19 15.12 10.31
C HIS A 186 -1.39 13.60 10.35
N LEU A 187 -2.55 13.10 9.91
CA LEU A 187 -2.79 11.66 9.79
C LEU A 187 -1.88 10.99 8.75
N LEU A 188 -1.24 11.76 7.88
CA LEU A 188 -0.26 11.28 6.89
C LEU A 188 1.19 11.34 7.38
N ASP A 189 1.45 11.90 8.56
CA ASP A 189 2.81 12.06 9.07
C ASP A 189 3.49 10.68 9.25
N PRO A 190 4.83 10.64 9.19
CA PRO A 190 5.60 9.47 9.59
C PRO A 190 5.24 9.06 11.03
N VAL A 191 4.98 7.76 11.22
CA VAL A 191 4.53 7.23 12.53
C VAL A 191 5.62 6.40 13.22
N TRP A 192 6.67 6.04 12.48
CA TRP A 192 7.80 5.27 12.99
C TRP A 192 9.02 6.16 13.14
N ASN A 193 9.72 6.05 14.26
CA ASN A 193 11.04 6.65 14.39
C ASN A 193 12.08 5.73 13.76
N THR A 194 12.43 5.98 12.50
CA THR A 194 13.42 5.18 11.75
C THR A 194 14.84 5.72 11.89
N SER A 195 15.09 6.65 12.83
CA SER A 195 16.44 7.12 13.14
C SER A 195 17.23 5.98 13.79
N MET A 196 18.18 5.47 13.04
CA MET A 196 19.04 4.31 13.29
C MET A 196 19.58 4.24 14.73
N ASP A 197 19.26 3.16 15.45
CA ASP A 197 20.25 2.52 16.31
C ASP A 197 21.26 1.86 15.36
N ALA A 198 22.31 2.63 15.01
CA ALA A 198 23.48 2.18 14.26
C ALA A 198 24.53 1.58 15.20
#